data_AF-A0A526PSG7-F1
#
_entry.id   AF-A0A526PSG7-F1
#
_cell.length_a   1.000
_cell.length_b   1.000
_cell.length_c   1.000
_cell.angle_alpha   90.00
_cell.angle_beta   90.00
_cell.angle_gamma   90.00
#
_symmetry.space_group_name_H-M   'P 1'
#
loop_
_entity.id
_entity.type
_entity.pdbx_description
1 polymer ?
#
loop_
_entity_poly.entity_id
_entity_poly.type
_entity_poly.pdbx_seq_one_letter_code
_entity_poly.pdbx_strand_id
1 'polypeptide(L)'
;DVAPPAAAPPPPSDSAFGAAESMYAARVDEGYQLPAIPVAKLDPKFVRQIVPDPTGEKPGTIVVDTSEHFLYLVRDGGEAIRYGVSLGKAGFGWTGSAVVQARKK
;
A
#
# COMPACT_ATOMS: atom_id res chain seq x y z
N ASP A 1 21.45 2.30 32.40
CA ASP A 1 21.81 2.88 31.10
C ASP A 1 21.13 2.05 30.01
N VAL A 2 19.92 2.44 29.58
CA VAL A 2 19.22 1.77 28.48
C VAL A 2 19.48 2.62 27.24
N ALA A 3 20.34 2.13 26.36
CA ALA A 3 20.59 2.76 25.07
C ALA A 3 19.26 2.91 24.30
N PRO A 4 19.00 4.06 23.64
CA PRO A 4 17.82 4.22 22.82
C PRO A 4 17.82 3.14 21.71
N PRO A 5 16.67 2.54 21.37
CA PRO A 5 16.62 1.61 20.26
C PRO A 5 17.07 2.36 19.01
N ALA A 6 18.04 1.79 18.29
CA ALA A 6 18.54 2.31 17.03
C ALA A 6 17.34 2.68 16.15
N ALA A 7 17.28 3.95 15.73
CA ALA A 7 16.21 4.45 14.88
C ALA A 7 16.08 3.52 13.67
N ALA A 8 14.92 2.86 13.53
CA ALA A 8 14.58 2.17 12.30
C ALA A 8 14.82 3.14 11.12
N PRO A 9 15.29 2.67 9.95
CA PRO A 9 15.40 3.55 8.79
C PRO A 9 14.06 4.27 8.63
N PRO A 10 14.06 5.60 8.41
CA PRO A 10 12.83 6.35 8.27
C PRO A 10 12.00 5.63 7.20
N PRO A 11 10.68 5.43 7.44
CA PRO A 11 9.85 4.79 6.45
C PRO A 11 10.02 5.55 5.13
N PRO A 12 10.00 4.83 4.00
CA PRO A 12 10.18 5.41 2.67
C PRO A 12 9.25 6.61 2.54
N SER A 13 9.86 7.80 2.56
CA SER A 13 9.16 9.07 2.46
C SER A 13 9.23 9.46 1.01
N ASP A 14 8.34 8.88 0.22
CA ASP A 14 8.17 9.29 -1.16
C ASP A 14 7.59 10.70 -1.14
N SER A 15 8.32 11.68 -1.70
CA SER A 15 7.94 13.11 -1.68
C SER A 15 6.55 13.34 -2.27
N ALA A 16 6.05 12.41 -3.10
CA ALA A 16 4.71 12.43 -3.67
C ALA A 16 3.59 12.16 -2.64
N PHE A 17 3.87 11.50 -1.51
CA PHE A 17 2.86 11.09 -0.53
C PHE A 17 3.08 11.62 0.89
N GLY A 18 4.21 12.30 1.15
CA GLY A 18 4.56 12.82 2.46
C GLY A 18 5.10 11.75 3.41
N ALA A 19 5.28 12.11 4.69
CA ALA A 19 5.77 11.18 5.69
C ALA A 19 4.78 10.01 5.89
N ALA A 20 5.30 8.79 5.96
CA ALA A 20 4.46 7.61 6.13
C ALA A 20 3.64 7.67 7.43
N GLU A 21 4.16 8.28 8.49
CA GLU A 21 3.41 8.51 9.74
C GLU A 21 2.11 9.28 9.49
N SER A 22 2.16 10.32 8.65
CA SER A 22 0.98 11.11 8.27
C SER A 22 0.04 10.32 7.37
N MET A 23 0.57 9.52 6.44
CA MET A 23 -0.25 8.68 5.55
C MET A 23 -1.08 7.65 6.33
N TYR A 24 -0.49 7.08 7.38
CA TYR A 24 -1.07 6.00 8.18
C TYR A 24 -1.56 6.48 9.56
N ALA A 25 -1.68 7.80 9.76
CA ALA A 25 -2.23 8.39 10.97
C ALA A 25 -3.71 8.04 11.16
N ALA A 26 -4.18 8.15 12.40
CA ALA A 26 -5.59 8.00 12.72
C ALA A 26 -6.41 9.02 11.92
N ARG A 27 -7.50 8.58 11.31
CA ARG A 27 -8.36 9.44 10.49
C ARG A 27 -9.82 8.99 10.55
N VAL A 28 -10.72 9.92 10.31
CA VAL A 28 -12.13 9.59 10.07
C VAL A 28 -12.34 9.57 8.56
N ASP A 29 -12.76 8.42 8.06
CA ASP A 29 -13.06 8.23 6.64
C ASP A 29 -14.53 7.83 6.50
N GLU A 30 -15.32 8.70 5.85
CA GLU A 30 -16.75 8.49 5.59
C GLU A 30 -17.57 8.04 6.83
N GLY A 31 -17.21 8.51 8.03
CA GLY A 31 -17.87 8.18 9.30
C GLY A 31 -17.27 7.00 10.06
N TYR A 32 -16.31 6.29 9.46
CA TYR A 32 -15.54 5.23 10.12
C TYR A 32 -14.28 5.80 10.75
N GLN A 33 -14.04 5.45 12.02
CA GLN A 33 -12.81 5.81 12.72
C GLN A 33 -11.73 4.78 12.39
N LEU A 34 -10.74 5.21 11.61
CA LEU A 34 -9.56 4.41 11.30
C LEU A 34 -8.47 4.72 12.34
N PRO A 35 -8.03 3.75 13.15
CA PRO A 35 -6.93 3.97 14.08
C PRO A 35 -5.62 4.18 13.34
N ALA A 36 -4.67 4.85 13.99
CA ALA A 36 -3.33 4.99 13.47
C ALA A 36 -2.67 3.61 13.35
N ILE A 37 -2.04 3.34 12.20
CA ILE A 37 -1.21 2.15 12.04
C ILE A 37 0.21 2.51 12.50
N PRO A 38 0.80 1.75 13.43
CA PRO A 38 2.16 2.03 13.92
C PRO A 38 3.19 1.69 12.83
N VAL A 39 3.50 2.66 11.96
CA VAL A 39 4.37 2.48 10.79
C VAL A 39 5.75 1.97 11.17
N ALA A 40 6.27 2.35 12.33
CA ALA A 40 7.54 1.84 12.87
C ALA A 40 7.57 0.31 13.10
N LYS A 41 6.41 -0.34 13.17
CA LYS A 41 6.28 -1.80 13.29
C LYS A 41 6.02 -2.49 11.95
N LEU A 42 5.81 -1.72 10.88
CA LEU A 42 5.59 -2.25 9.55
C LEU A 42 6.93 -2.46 8.85
N ASP A 43 7.09 -3.56 8.12
CA ASP A 43 8.22 -3.72 7.20
C ASP A 43 8.13 -2.60 6.13
N PRO A 44 9.17 -1.78 5.95
CA PRO A 44 9.17 -0.66 5.01
C PRO A 44 8.71 -1.01 3.60
N LYS A 45 8.85 -2.27 3.16
CA LYS A 45 8.38 -2.72 1.84
C LYS A 45 6.85 -2.67 1.67
N PHE A 46 6.09 -2.75 2.76
CA PHE A 46 4.63 -2.73 2.75
C PHE A 46 4.05 -1.31 2.91
N VAL A 47 4.89 -0.33 3.19
CA VAL A 47 4.53 1.08 3.10
C VAL A 47 4.31 1.42 1.63
N ARG A 48 3.34 2.31 1.37
CA ARG A 48 3.08 2.82 0.01
C ARG A 48 4.34 3.41 -0.63
N GLN A 49 4.65 3.00 -1.86
CA GLN A 49 5.84 3.44 -2.59
C GLN A 49 5.55 3.61 -4.09
N ILE A 50 6.19 4.57 -4.76
CA ILE A 50 6.30 4.56 -6.23
C ILE A 50 7.42 3.59 -6.60
N VAL A 51 7.14 2.69 -7.54
CA VAL A 51 8.08 1.72 -8.07
C VAL A 51 8.02 1.73 -9.59
N PRO A 52 9.07 1.30 -10.31
CA PRO A 52 8.93 0.96 -11.73
C PRO A 52 7.82 -0.07 -11.91
N ASP A 53 6.95 0.11 -12.90
CA ASP A 53 5.81 -0.77 -13.13
C ASP A 53 6.27 -2.20 -13.47
N PRO A 54 6.01 -3.20 -12.59
CA PRO A 54 6.36 -4.59 -12.88
C PRO A 54 5.28 -5.32 -13.68
N THR A 55 4.12 -4.69 -13.91
CA THR A 55 2.92 -5.36 -14.42
C THR A 55 2.78 -5.29 -15.94
N GLY A 56 3.25 -4.20 -16.55
CA GLY A 56 3.12 -3.96 -17.99
C GLY A 56 1.68 -3.68 -18.44
N GLU A 57 0.78 -3.46 -17.48
CA GLU A 57 -0.63 -3.14 -17.75
C GLU A 57 -0.80 -1.65 -18.13
N LYS A 58 -2.01 -1.29 -18.56
CA LYS A 58 -2.30 0.12 -18.91
C LYS A 58 -2.38 0.99 -17.65
N PRO A 59 -1.98 2.28 -17.73
CA PRO A 59 -2.23 3.25 -16.67
C PRO A 59 -3.70 3.27 -16.24
N GLY A 60 -3.94 3.31 -14.93
CA GLY A 60 -5.26 3.21 -14.32
C GLY A 60 -5.71 1.78 -13.98
N THR A 61 -4.95 0.75 -14.38
CA THR A 61 -5.20 -0.63 -13.98
C THR A 61 -4.71 -0.88 -12.55
N ILE A 62 -5.48 -1.67 -11.80
CA ILE A 62 -5.09 -2.22 -10.50
C ILE A 62 -4.71 -3.68 -10.70
N VAL A 63 -3.49 -4.03 -10.31
CA VAL A 63 -2.98 -5.40 -10.36
C VAL A 63 -2.72 -5.87 -8.93
N VAL A 64 -3.23 -7.04 -8.58
CA VAL A 64 -3.03 -7.64 -7.26
C VAL A 64 -2.13 -8.85 -7.41
N ASP A 65 -0.94 -8.78 -6.81
CA ASP A 65 -0.04 -9.91 -6.68
C ASP A 65 -0.29 -10.61 -5.35
N THR A 66 -0.93 -11.77 -5.42
CA THR A 66 -1.27 -12.58 -4.24
C THR A 66 -0.09 -13.35 -3.67
N SER A 67 1.02 -13.47 -4.39
CA SER A 67 2.22 -14.17 -3.92
C SER A 67 3.05 -13.27 -3.00
N GLU A 68 3.27 -12.02 -3.41
CA GLU A 68 4.05 -11.04 -2.66
C GLU A 68 3.18 -10.17 -1.73
N HIS A 69 1.86 -10.29 -1.81
CA HIS A 69 0.89 -9.50 -1.04
C HIS A 69 0.97 -8.01 -1.34
N PHE A 70 1.09 -7.69 -2.64
CA PHE A 70 1.14 -6.33 -3.14
C PHE A 70 -0.03 -6.01 -4.06
N LEU A 71 -0.49 -4.76 -3.98
CA LEU A 71 -1.38 -4.15 -4.95
C LEU A 71 -0.61 -3.06 -5.67
N TYR A 72 -0.67 -3.07 -6.99
CA TYR A 72 -0.05 -2.09 -7.87
C TYR A 72 -1.15 -1.26 -8.55
N LEU A 73 -1.10 0.06 -8.39
CA LEU A 73 -1.86 1.00 -9.22
C LEU A 73 -0.94 1.52 -10.31
N VAL A 74 -1.15 1.09 -11.54
CA VAL A 74 -0.33 1.45 -12.69
C VAL A 74 -0.54 2.92 -13.04
N ARG A 75 0.55 3.65 -13.29
CA ARG A 75 0.56 5.06 -13.68
C ARG A 75 1.24 5.21 -15.03
N ASP A 76 1.05 6.39 -15.62
CA ASP A 76 1.85 6.81 -16.76
C ASP A 76 3.33 6.93 -16.38
N GLY A 77 4.21 6.90 -17.39
CA GLY A 77 5.65 7.06 -17.19
C GLY A 77 6.39 5.77 -16.81
N GLY A 78 5.74 4.61 -16.87
CA GLY A 78 6.36 3.33 -16.53
C GLY A 78 6.51 3.11 -15.02
N GLU A 79 5.67 3.77 -14.23
CA GLU A 79 5.65 3.66 -12.76
C GLU A 79 4.34 3.03 -12.28
N ALA A 80 4.38 2.45 -11.10
CA ALA A 80 3.21 2.00 -10.37
C ALA A 80 3.31 2.43 -8.90
N ILE A 81 2.17 2.62 -8.26
CA ILE A 81 2.11 2.77 -6.80
C ILE A 81 1.90 1.39 -6.21
N ARG A 82 2.87 0.93 -5.43
CA ARG A 82 2.79 -0.32 -4.68
C ARG A 82 2.20 -0.08 -3.30
N TYR A 83 1.25 -0.92 -2.91
CA TYR A 83 0.64 -0.97 -1.58
C TYR A 83 0.83 -2.35 -0.98
N GLY A 84 1.23 -2.44 0.28
CA GLY A 84 1.12 -3.69 1.05
C GLY A 84 -0.35 -3.97 1.36
N VAL A 85 -0.81 -5.19 1.04
CA VAL A 85 -2.19 -5.61 1.30
C VAL A 85 -2.21 -6.90 2.12
N SER A 86 -3.28 -7.10 2.90
CA SER A 86 -3.54 -8.38 3.56
C SER A 86 -4.64 -9.10 2.80
N LEU A 87 -4.43 -10.37 2.48
CA LEU A 87 -5.37 -11.18 1.70
C LEU A 87 -6.05 -12.19 2.61
N GLY A 88 -7.38 -12.25 2.55
CA GLY A 88 -8.15 -13.29 3.21
C GLY A 88 -8.10 -14.62 2.44
N LYS A 89 -8.52 -15.71 3.07
CA LYS A 89 -8.52 -17.07 2.47
C LYS A 89 -9.24 -17.14 1.12
N ALA A 90 -10.29 -16.32 0.93
CA ALA A 90 -11.05 -16.23 -0.31
C ALA A 90 -10.24 -15.59 -1.48
N GLY A 91 -9.23 -14.76 -1.18
CA GLY A 91 -8.42 -14.08 -2.18
C GLY A 91 -7.52 -15.02 -3.00
N PHE A 92 -7.29 -16.25 -2.52
CA PHE A 92 -6.54 -17.29 -3.26
C PHE A 92 -7.40 -18.11 -4.22
N GLY A 93 -8.73 -18.02 -4.10
CA GLY A 93 -9.67 -18.86 -4.85
C GLY A 93 -10.02 -18.33 -6.25
N TRP A 94 -9.53 -17.14 -6.61
CA TRP A 94 -9.87 -16.49 -7.86
C TRP A 94 -8.66 -15.82 -8.50
N THR A 95 -8.53 -16.00 -9.80
CA THR A 95 -7.59 -15.30 -10.67
C THR A 95 -8.33 -14.83 -11.91
N GLY A 96 -7.99 -13.65 -12.41
CA GLY A 96 -8.57 -13.11 -13.63
C GLY A 96 -8.62 -11.58 -13.64
N SER A 97 -9.25 -11.06 -14.69
CA SER A 97 -9.49 -9.63 -14.84
C SER A 97 -10.94 -9.31 -14.51
N ALA A 98 -11.15 -8.23 -13.75
CA ALA A 98 -12.47 -7.73 -13.42
C ALA A 98 -12.48 -6.21 -13.46
N VAL A 99 -13.64 -5.64 -13.77
CA VAL A 99 -13.86 -4.19 -13.69
C VAL A 99 -14.57 -3.91 -12.38
N VAL A 100 -14.06 -2.95 -11.60
CA VAL A 100 -14.70 -2.51 -10.36
C VAL A 100 -16.02 -1.81 -10.70
N GLN A 101 -17.14 -2.54 -10.57
CA GLN A 101 -18.48 -2.05 -10.98
C GLN A 101 -19.16 -1.17 -9.92
N ALA A 102 -18.78 -1.33 -8.66
CA ALA A 102 -19.42 -0.64 -7.56
C ALA A 102 -18.41 -0.32 -6.46
N ARG A 103 -18.47 0.92 -5.97
CA ARG A 103 -17.96 1.30 -4.65
C ARG A 103 -19.18 1.43 -3.75
N LYS A 104 -19.30 0.53 -2.77
CA LYS A 104 -20.35 0.63 -1.77
C LYS A 104 -19.91 1.59 -0.67
N LYS A 105 -20.84 2.45 -0.26
CA LYS A 105 -20.71 3.36 0.88
C LYS A 105 -20.90 2.60 2.19
#